data_AF-A0A4S2KLH9-F1
#
_entry.id   AF-A0A4S2KLH9-F1
#
_cell.length_a   1.000
_cell.length_b   1.000
_cell.length_c   1.000
_cell.angle_alpha   90.00
_cell.angle_beta   90.00
_cell.angle_gamma   90.00
#
_symmetry.space_group_name_H-M   'P 1'
#
loop_
_entity.id
_entity.type
_entity.pdbx_description
1 polymer ?
#
loop_
_entity_poly.entity_id
_entity_poly.type
_entity_poly.pdbx_seq_one_letter_code
_entity_poly.pdbx_strand_id
1 'polypeptide(L)'
;MEGWDLEEFEVKSRIESDHMPLVSVWTSKEGLKGEWRKEERRQAERIIQCWDEESTRIFTGRTEEISLSEGGLLEKWEELRGKVSKAVVEKKVRWRKRQLGYKKWWDRECTRKKRKAERKLKRWRKGGGSKEAALQVKRELAELCEKKREEWSKREIEKLNEIRTETEVWKYISKERKVKDKVSEEISMEGWRQHFMGVLEGTDERILGEKRRGGDDEEDLTDEEIEKQIRRLRREKAAGPDGIRSEAWKFCRGQVREKLKEVIKGVWRGEGWPDSWKEEVAGLPEYLRRKGESGSHKRKARARCGNEELGNKYWLREEERNCNIRGREEGTLEHLMERCVWKSTSRVVLDDIIGEKETEGGYRWLKEWEDKRKEESRNRRVAQSQVGQGV
;
A
#
# COMPACT_ATOMS: atom_id res chain seq x y z
N MET A 1 -9.00 -31.28 24.15
CA MET A 1 -9.88 -30.22 24.70
C MET A 1 -8.95 -29.20 25.34
N GLU A 2 -8.49 -28.24 24.54
CA GLU A 2 -7.45 -27.28 24.94
C GLU A 2 -8.02 -26.30 25.96
N GLY A 3 -7.50 -26.36 27.19
CA GLY A 3 -8.03 -25.63 28.34
C GLY A 3 -7.54 -24.19 28.37
N TRP A 4 -8.46 -23.27 28.09
CA TRP A 4 -8.29 -21.84 28.32
C TRP A 4 -8.80 -21.50 29.72
N ASP A 5 -7.93 -20.90 30.55
CA ASP A 5 -8.33 -20.43 31.87
C ASP A 5 -8.71 -18.93 31.80
N LEU A 6 -9.87 -18.58 32.36
CA LEU A 6 -10.36 -17.20 32.47
C LEU A 6 -9.67 -16.51 33.65
N GLU A 7 -8.83 -15.49 33.39
CA GLU A 7 -8.10 -14.76 34.45
C GLU A 7 -8.85 -13.54 34.98
N GLU A 8 -9.47 -12.76 34.10
CA GLU A 8 -10.20 -11.54 34.48
C GLU A 8 -11.50 -11.42 33.70
N PHE A 9 -12.59 -11.07 34.39
CA PHE A 9 -13.87 -10.74 33.78
C PHE A 9 -14.33 -9.37 34.27
N GLU A 10 -14.37 -8.40 33.37
CA GLU A 10 -14.79 -7.02 33.65
C GLU A 10 -15.94 -6.61 32.73
N VAL A 11 -17.06 -6.21 33.32
CA VAL A 11 -18.13 -5.52 32.61
C VAL A 11 -17.72 -4.05 32.43
N LYS A 12 -17.21 -3.70 31.25
CA LYS A 12 -16.84 -2.31 30.96
C LYS A 12 -18.05 -1.48 30.60
N SER A 13 -18.01 -0.20 30.96
CA SER A 13 -19.03 0.78 30.55
C SER A 13 -18.56 1.52 29.30
N ARG A 14 -19.33 1.47 28.21
CA ARG A 14 -19.15 2.36 27.07
C ARG A 14 -20.21 3.46 27.13
N ILE A 15 -19.81 4.72 26.94
CA ILE A 15 -20.75 5.84 26.86
C ILE A 15 -21.51 5.85 25.53
N GLU A 16 -20.84 5.39 24.48
CA GLU A 16 -21.30 5.44 23.09
C GLU A 16 -22.30 4.32 22.76
N SER A 17 -22.49 3.36 23.65
CA SER A 17 -23.39 2.22 23.48
C SER A 17 -24.12 1.94 24.78
N ASP A 18 -25.40 1.64 24.69
CA ASP A 18 -26.19 1.22 25.85
C ASP A 18 -25.93 -0.24 26.23
N HIS A 19 -25.30 -1.01 25.31
CA HIS A 19 -24.79 -2.35 25.59
C HIS A 19 -23.50 -2.26 26.42
N MET A 20 -23.42 -3.07 27.48
CA MET A 20 -22.25 -3.14 28.34
C MET A 20 -21.27 -4.18 27.78
N PRO A 21 -20.11 -3.77 27.23
CA PRO A 21 -19.13 -4.72 26.74
C PRO A 21 -18.59 -5.57 27.89
N LEU A 22 -18.72 -6.88 27.75
CA LEU A 22 -18.04 -7.87 28.57
C LEU A 22 -16.61 -7.99 28.06
N VAL A 23 -15.62 -7.73 28.92
CA VAL A 23 -14.21 -7.93 28.61
C VAL A 23 -13.71 -9.07 29.46
N SER A 24 -13.28 -10.15 28.82
CA SER A 24 -12.62 -11.28 29.46
C SER A 24 -11.17 -11.37 28.99
N VAL A 25 -10.28 -11.66 29.92
CA VAL A 25 -8.88 -11.99 29.66
C VAL A 25 -8.73 -13.49 29.85
N TRP A 26 -8.24 -14.15 28.80
CA TRP A 26 -8.01 -15.59 28.79
C TRP A 26 -6.51 -15.85 28.66
N THR A 27 -6.01 -16.83 29.39
CA THR A 27 -4.65 -17.32 29.24
C THR A 27 -4.67 -18.80 28.86
N SER A 28 -3.93 -19.15 27.82
CA SER A 28 -3.59 -20.54 27.55
C SER A 28 -2.58 -21.03 28.59
N LYS A 29 -2.70 -22.31 28.99
CA LYS A 29 -1.72 -22.98 29.87
C LYS A 29 -0.31 -23.03 29.27
N GLU A 30 -0.18 -22.86 27.96
CA GLU A 30 1.11 -22.67 27.30
C GLU A 30 1.46 -21.19 27.19
N GLY A 31 2.05 -20.65 28.27
CA GLY A 31 3.24 -19.79 28.21
C GLY A 31 3.33 -18.56 27.30
N LEU A 32 2.31 -18.12 26.57
CA LEU A 32 2.37 -16.92 25.69
C LEU A 32 2.17 -15.61 26.47
N LYS A 33 2.60 -15.59 27.74
CA LYS A 33 2.41 -14.47 28.67
C LYS A 33 3.58 -13.48 28.62
N GLY A 34 4.01 -13.07 27.41
CA GLY A 34 5.21 -12.23 27.29
C GLY A 34 5.38 -11.36 26.05
N GLU A 35 4.94 -11.79 24.87
CA GLU A 35 5.36 -11.13 23.62
C GLU A 35 4.36 -10.11 23.08
N TRP A 36 3.06 -10.44 23.05
CA TRP A 36 2.01 -9.55 22.54
C TRP A 36 1.98 -8.17 23.23
N ARG A 37 2.25 -8.12 24.54
CA ARG A 37 2.21 -6.87 25.33
C ARG A 37 3.46 -6.00 25.15
N LYS A 38 4.59 -6.57 24.72
CA LYS A 38 5.83 -5.83 24.41
C LYS A 38 5.82 -5.31 22.96
N GLU A 39 5.15 -6.01 22.05
CA GLU A 39 5.07 -5.61 20.65
C GLU A 39 4.18 -4.37 20.42
N GLU A 40 3.05 -4.24 21.15
CA GLU A 40 2.18 -3.04 21.07
C GLU A 40 2.84 -1.74 21.59
N ARG A 41 3.86 -1.84 22.44
CA ARG A 41 4.58 -0.68 23.00
C ARG A 41 5.82 -0.28 22.21
N ARG A 42 6.29 -1.10 21.27
CA ARG A 42 7.28 -0.66 20.28
C ARG A 42 6.55 0.27 19.31
N GLN A 43 6.51 1.55 19.66
CA GLN A 43 6.29 2.62 18.68
C GLN A 43 7.16 2.27 17.48
N ALA A 44 6.55 1.90 16.35
CA ALA A 44 7.30 1.45 15.19
C ALA A 44 8.13 2.64 14.71
N GLU A 45 9.40 2.67 15.13
CA GLU A 45 10.38 3.64 14.66
C GLU A 45 10.64 3.28 13.20
N ARG A 46 10.19 4.14 12.30
CA ARG A 46 10.57 4.03 10.89
C ARG A 46 11.78 4.89 10.67
N ILE A 47 12.82 4.30 10.11
CA ILE A 47 13.97 5.02 9.59
C ILE A 47 13.55 5.60 8.25
N ILE A 48 13.62 6.92 8.14
CA ILE A 48 13.31 7.64 6.90
C ILE A 48 14.58 8.39 6.50
N GLN A 49 15.07 8.13 5.30
CA GLN A 49 16.13 8.94 4.71
C GLN A 49 15.64 10.39 4.56
N CYS A 50 16.46 11.39 4.88
CA CYS A 50 16.08 12.80 4.80
C CYS A 50 16.87 13.52 3.71
N TRP A 51 16.13 14.26 2.88
CA TRP A 51 16.65 15.08 1.77
C TRP A 51 16.17 16.52 1.88
N ASP A 52 15.99 17.02 3.11
CA ASP A 52 15.87 18.47 3.33
C ASP A 52 17.21 19.16 3.01
N GLU A 53 17.21 20.49 2.89
CA GLU A 53 18.40 21.24 2.46
C GLU A 53 19.61 20.99 3.38
N GLU A 54 19.38 20.90 4.68
CA GLU A 54 20.42 20.64 5.68
C GLU A 54 20.99 19.22 5.56
N SER A 55 20.11 18.22 5.48
CA SER A 55 20.50 16.81 5.30
C SER A 55 21.25 16.60 3.98
N THR A 56 20.85 17.32 2.93
CA THR A 56 21.51 17.29 1.63
C THR A 56 22.90 17.90 1.69
N ARG A 57 23.08 19.02 2.42
CA ARG A 57 24.41 19.62 2.64
C ARG A 57 25.33 18.69 3.43
N ILE A 58 24.83 18.09 4.51
CA ILE A 58 25.57 17.10 5.31
C ILE A 58 25.98 15.90 4.45
N PHE A 59 25.06 15.38 3.65
CA PHE A 59 25.35 14.29 2.72
C PHE A 59 26.43 14.69 1.70
N THR A 60 26.30 15.89 1.11
CA THR A 60 27.25 16.39 0.11
C THR A 60 28.67 16.47 0.70
N GLY A 61 28.82 17.09 1.88
CA GLY A 61 30.11 17.19 2.57
C GLY A 61 30.70 15.82 2.90
N ARG A 62 29.88 14.90 3.43
CA ARG A 62 30.31 13.51 3.68
C ARG A 62 30.78 12.81 2.41
N THR A 63 30.12 13.05 1.27
CA THR A 63 30.53 12.42 0.00
C THR A 63 31.81 12.99 -0.59
N GLU A 64 32.13 14.25 -0.31
CA GLU A 64 33.39 14.87 -0.74
C GLU A 64 34.60 14.31 0.01
N GLU A 65 34.42 13.93 1.28
CA GLU A 65 35.46 13.33 2.12
C GLU A 65 35.64 11.81 1.93
N ILE A 66 34.75 11.16 1.15
CA ILE A 66 34.86 9.73 0.88
C ILE A 66 36.04 9.48 -0.07
N SER A 67 37.11 8.89 0.47
CA SER A 67 38.14 8.23 -0.32
C SER A 67 37.68 6.81 -0.70
N LEU A 68 37.97 6.36 -1.91
CA LEU A 68 37.65 5.00 -2.39
C LEU A 68 38.93 4.29 -2.81
N SER A 69 39.04 3.00 -2.48
CA SER A 69 40.24 2.23 -2.80
C SER A 69 40.32 1.88 -4.30
N GLU A 70 41.54 1.60 -4.76
CA GLU A 70 41.76 0.99 -6.07
C GLU A 70 41.61 -0.53 -5.92
N GLY A 71 40.64 -1.11 -6.64
CA GLY A 71 40.29 -2.54 -6.59
C GLY A 71 39.54 -2.97 -7.83
N GLY A 72 39.07 -4.23 -7.90
CA GLY A 72 38.29 -4.72 -9.04
C GLY A 72 36.92 -4.02 -9.18
N LEU A 73 36.30 -4.03 -10.36
CA LEU A 73 35.02 -3.32 -10.60
C LEU A 73 33.90 -3.69 -9.61
N LEU A 74 33.82 -4.97 -9.21
CA LEU A 74 32.85 -5.44 -8.24
C LEU A 74 33.11 -4.91 -6.82
N GLU A 75 34.38 -4.93 -6.39
CA GLU A 75 34.80 -4.39 -5.09
C GLU A 75 34.58 -2.87 -5.04
N LYS A 76 34.92 -2.17 -6.14
CA LYS A 76 34.67 -0.74 -6.31
C LYS A 76 33.18 -0.42 -6.09
N TRP A 77 32.27 -1.24 -6.64
CA TRP A 77 30.82 -1.02 -6.49
C TRP A 77 30.33 -1.24 -5.06
N GLU A 78 30.67 -2.36 -4.42
CA GLU A 78 30.18 -2.63 -3.06
C GLU A 78 30.79 -1.67 -2.02
N GLU A 79 32.05 -1.26 -2.20
CA GLU A 79 32.67 -0.21 -1.38
C GLU A 79 31.95 1.13 -1.55
N LEU A 80 31.70 1.54 -2.80
CA LEU A 80 30.96 2.76 -3.14
C LEU A 80 29.56 2.74 -2.53
N ARG A 81 28.80 1.67 -2.77
CA ARG A 81 27.44 1.47 -2.24
C ARG A 81 27.42 1.54 -0.73
N GLY A 82 28.35 0.86 -0.05
CA GLY A 82 28.44 0.86 1.40
C GLY A 82 28.75 2.25 1.98
N LYS A 83 29.68 2.99 1.38
CA LYS A 83 30.04 4.34 1.83
C LYS A 83 28.93 5.36 1.56
N VAL A 84 28.29 5.30 0.39
CA VAL A 84 27.12 6.13 0.07
C VAL A 84 25.99 5.85 1.04
N SER A 85 25.66 4.58 1.29
CA SER A 85 24.61 4.22 2.24
C SER A 85 24.87 4.74 3.65
N LYS A 86 26.12 4.72 4.12
CA LYS A 86 26.51 5.26 5.44
C LYS A 86 26.47 6.79 5.50
N ALA A 87 26.71 7.47 4.37
CA ALA A 87 26.69 8.92 4.30
C ALA A 87 25.27 9.50 4.38
N VAL A 88 24.26 8.75 3.90
CA VAL A 88 22.84 9.18 3.89
C VAL A 88 22.37 9.50 5.30
N VAL A 89 21.77 10.69 5.45
CA VAL A 89 21.19 11.12 6.73
C VAL A 89 19.84 10.45 6.94
N GLU A 90 19.74 9.66 8.00
CA GLU A 90 18.52 8.96 8.38
C GLU A 90 17.91 9.58 9.64
N LYS A 91 16.60 9.84 9.61
CA LYS A 91 15.84 10.27 10.79
C LYS A 91 14.93 9.15 11.26
N LYS A 92 14.98 8.87 12.57
CA LYS A 92 14.03 7.97 13.23
C LYS A 92 12.73 8.73 13.48
N VAL A 93 11.69 8.35 12.76
CA VAL A 93 10.36 8.92 12.95
C VAL A 93 9.54 7.96 13.80
N ARG A 94 9.17 8.43 15.00
CA ARG A 94 8.24 7.71 15.88
C ARG A 94 6.85 7.79 15.30
N TRP A 95 6.37 6.66 14.78
CA TRP A 95 5.01 6.56 14.28
C TRP A 95 4.09 6.00 15.37
N ARG A 96 3.09 6.78 15.76
CA ARG A 96 1.99 6.26 16.59
C ARG A 96 0.93 5.70 15.66
N LYS A 97 0.74 4.38 15.67
CA LYS A 97 -0.42 3.76 15.02
C LYS A 97 -1.68 4.44 15.56
N ARG A 98 -2.52 4.96 14.66
CA ARG A 98 -3.85 5.45 15.03
C ARG A 98 -4.67 4.24 15.45
N GLN A 99 -4.93 4.10 16.74
CA GLN A 99 -5.75 3.01 17.24
C GLN A 99 -7.18 3.08 16.69
N LEU A 100 -7.86 1.93 16.64
CA LEU A 100 -9.29 1.84 16.35
C LEU A 100 -10.06 2.84 17.23
N GLY A 101 -10.85 3.72 16.60
CA GLY A 101 -11.60 4.78 17.28
C GLY A 101 -10.94 6.16 17.33
N TYR A 102 -9.75 6.34 16.74
CA TYR A 102 -9.16 7.67 16.55
C TYR A 102 -10.04 8.56 15.65
N LYS A 103 -10.42 9.74 16.16
CA LYS A 103 -11.22 10.73 15.45
C LYS A 103 -10.40 12.03 15.32
N LYS A 104 -10.24 12.54 14.10
CA LYS A 104 -9.41 13.74 13.82
C LYS A 104 -9.94 15.02 14.44
N TRP A 105 -11.26 15.11 14.61
CA TRP A 105 -11.95 16.24 15.23
C TRP A 105 -11.99 16.17 16.77
N TRP A 106 -11.52 15.07 17.38
CA TRP A 106 -11.59 14.87 18.82
C TRP A 106 -10.43 15.55 19.53
N ASP A 107 -10.76 16.42 20.49
CA ASP A 107 -9.78 17.22 21.23
C ASP A 107 -9.76 16.91 22.74
N ARG A 108 -8.97 17.72 23.49
CA ARG A 108 -8.89 17.62 24.95
C ARG A 108 -10.22 17.97 25.63
N GLU A 109 -11.04 18.82 25.03
CA GLU A 109 -12.36 19.19 25.56
C GLU A 109 -13.33 18.01 25.50
N CYS A 110 -13.39 17.32 24.36
CA CYS A 110 -14.15 16.09 24.17
C CYS A 110 -13.73 15.03 25.19
N THR A 111 -12.42 14.88 25.40
CA THR A 111 -11.85 13.94 26.39
C THR A 111 -12.27 14.29 27.82
N ARG A 112 -12.22 15.58 28.20
CA ARG A 112 -12.63 16.04 29.54
C ARG A 112 -14.12 15.83 29.78
N LYS A 113 -14.98 16.20 28.82
CA LYS A 113 -16.43 15.98 28.92
C LYS A 113 -16.78 14.49 28.96
N LYS A 114 -16.12 13.65 28.15
CA LYS A 114 -16.29 12.18 28.19
C LYS A 114 -15.99 11.61 29.57
N ARG A 115 -14.88 12.01 30.20
CA ARG A 115 -14.55 11.59 31.57
C ARG A 115 -15.57 12.06 32.60
N LYS A 116 -16.10 13.28 32.47
CA LYS A 116 -17.15 13.82 33.35
C LYS A 116 -18.45 13.01 33.22
N ALA A 117 -18.84 12.69 31.99
CA ALA A 117 -19.98 11.84 31.69
C ALA A 117 -19.79 10.42 32.26
N GLU A 118 -18.59 9.83 32.10
CA GLU A 118 -18.28 8.48 32.59
C GLU A 118 -18.40 8.41 34.12
N ARG A 119 -17.85 9.41 34.83
CA ARG A 119 -17.94 9.49 36.29
C ARG A 119 -19.38 9.58 36.77
N LYS A 120 -20.20 10.44 36.15
CA LYS A 120 -21.62 10.59 36.51
C LYS A 120 -22.42 9.32 36.22
N LEU A 121 -22.19 8.70 35.05
CA LEU A 121 -22.88 7.47 34.67
C LEU A 121 -22.50 6.30 35.59
N LYS A 122 -21.21 6.17 35.96
CA LYS A 122 -20.75 5.18 36.94
C LYS A 122 -21.35 5.42 38.33
N ARG A 123 -21.46 6.68 38.76
CA ARG A 123 -22.07 7.04 40.06
C ARG A 123 -23.54 6.63 40.10
N TRP A 124 -24.32 7.00 39.08
CA TRP A 124 -25.72 6.63 38.96
C TRP A 124 -25.94 5.11 38.95
N ARG A 125 -25.15 4.37 38.17
CA ARG A 125 -25.23 2.89 38.12
C ARG A 125 -24.91 2.20 39.44
N LYS A 126 -24.12 2.83 40.32
CA LYS A 126 -23.84 2.33 41.68
C LYS A 126 -24.94 2.71 42.70
N GLY A 127 -26.09 3.18 42.23
CA GLY A 127 -27.19 3.65 43.08
C GLY A 127 -27.01 5.07 43.63
N GLY A 128 -25.97 5.79 43.19
CA GLY A 128 -25.67 7.13 43.67
C GLY A 128 -26.03 8.25 42.68
N GLY A 129 -26.85 9.20 43.10
CA GLY A 129 -27.18 10.39 42.30
C GLY A 129 -28.28 10.19 41.25
N SER A 130 -28.68 11.28 40.60
CA SER A 130 -29.85 11.32 39.70
C SER A 130 -29.55 10.78 38.30
N LYS A 131 -30.51 10.01 37.77
CA LYS A 131 -30.53 9.50 36.39
C LYS A 131 -30.53 10.64 35.38
N GLU A 132 -31.34 11.65 35.64
CA GLU A 132 -31.51 12.86 34.83
C GLU A 132 -30.17 13.59 34.70
N ALA A 133 -29.43 13.75 35.80
CA ALA A 133 -28.12 14.40 35.81
C ALA A 133 -27.05 13.60 35.04
N ALA A 134 -27.16 12.27 34.95
CA ALA A 134 -26.27 11.44 34.14
C ALA A 134 -26.63 11.50 32.64
N LEU A 135 -27.94 11.48 32.32
CA LEU A 135 -28.44 11.63 30.95
C LEU A 135 -28.13 13.01 30.37
N GLN A 136 -28.27 14.07 31.17
CA GLN A 136 -27.96 15.45 30.74
C GLN A 136 -26.50 15.58 30.30
N VAL A 137 -25.55 15.04 31.07
CA VAL A 137 -24.12 15.11 30.69
C VAL A 137 -23.80 14.18 29.51
N LYS A 138 -24.59 13.13 29.28
CA LYS A 138 -24.51 12.32 28.04
C LYS A 138 -24.96 13.14 26.82
N ARG A 139 -26.05 13.92 26.93
CA ARG A 139 -26.53 14.82 25.87
C ARG A 139 -25.53 15.94 25.58
N GLU A 140 -25.04 16.62 26.61
CA GLU A 140 -24.02 17.68 26.48
C GLU A 140 -22.73 17.20 25.79
N LEU A 141 -22.36 15.93 26.01
CA LEU A 141 -21.23 15.31 25.32
C LEU A 141 -21.54 15.02 23.86
N ALA A 142 -22.75 14.54 23.56
CA ALA A 142 -23.19 14.28 22.19
C ALA A 142 -23.23 15.57 21.36
N GLU A 143 -23.84 16.63 21.90
CA GLU A 143 -23.89 17.97 21.29
C GLU A 143 -22.49 18.54 21.04
N LEU A 144 -21.57 18.41 22.01
CA LEU A 144 -20.18 18.84 21.81
C LEU A 144 -19.52 18.05 20.67
N CYS A 145 -19.72 16.73 20.62
CA CYS A 145 -19.14 15.89 19.59
C CYS A 145 -19.69 16.20 18.20
N GLU A 146 -20.99 16.51 18.10
CA GLU A 146 -21.65 16.92 16.86
C GLU A 146 -21.09 18.26 16.38
N LYS A 147 -21.09 19.28 17.25
CA LYS A 147 -20.53 20.61 16.93
C LYS A 147 -19.08 20.52 16.47
N LYS A 148 -18.22 19.77 17.18
CA LYS A 148 -16.80 19.60 16.81
C LYS A 148 -16.62 18.85 15.49
N ARG A 149 -17.49 17.87 15.21
CA ARG A 149 -17.48 17.15 13.93
C ARG A 149 -17.88 18.08 12.78
N GLU A 150 -18.92 18.89 12.95
CA GLU A 150 -19.38 19.85 11.95
C GLU A 150 -18.33 20.93 11.68
N GLU A 151 -17.77 21.56 12.72
CA GLU A 151 -16.71 22.56 12.58
C GLU A 151 -15.50 21.98 11.83
N TRP A 152 -15.10 20.76 12.15
CA TRP A 152 -14.02 20.08 11.44
C TRP A 152 -14.40 19.79 9.98
N SER A 153 -15.62 19.31 9.73
CA SER A 153 -16.11 19.05 8.37
C SER A 153 -16.12 20.31 7.52
N LYS A 154 -16.58 21.45 8.08
CA LYS A 154 -16.58 22.75 7.40
C LYS A 154 -15.15 23.17 7.02
N ARG A 155 -14.23 23.14 7.99
CA ARG A 155 -12.80 23.46 7.73
C ARG A 155 -12.18 22.54 6.68
N GLU A 156 -12.57 21.28 6.64
CA GLU A 156 -12.01 20.34 5.66
C GLU A 156 -12.62 20.54 4.27
N ILE A 157 -13.90 20.89 4.18
CA ILE A 157 -14.55 21.29 2.92
C ILE A 157 -13.94 22.59 2.38
N GLU A 158 -13.67 23.58 3.24
CA GLU A 158 -13.00 24.82 2.84
C GLU A 158 -11.61 24.54 2.24
N LYS A 159 -10.81 23.70 2.91
CA LYS A 159 -9.50 23.28 2.36
C LYS A 159 -9.64 22.52 1.04
N LEU A 160 -10.67 21.69 0.89
CA LEU A 160 -10.93 20.99 -0.37
C LEU A 160 -11.31 21.97 -1.48
N ASN A 161 -12.06 23.02 -1.17
CA ASN A 161 -12.44 24.08 -2.11
C ASN A 161 -11.24 24.97 -2.51
N GLU A 162 -10.23 25.10 -1.65
CA GLU A 162 -8.98 25.83 -1.97
C GLU A 162 -8.08 25.08 -2.96
N ILE A 163 -8.22 23.75 -3.07
CA ILE A 163 -7.39 22.93 -3.96
C ILE A 163 -7.79 23.18 -5.41
N ARG A 164 -6.84 23.67 -6.22
CA ARG A 164 -7.07 23.96 -7.66
C ARG A 164 -6.33 23.02 -8.59
N THR A 165 -5.32 22.29 -8.10
CA THR A 165 -4.45 21.46 -8.93
C THR A 165 -4.62 19.96 -8.66
N GLU A 166 -4.49 19.14 -9.69
CA GLU A 166 -4.61 17.68 -9.58
C GLU A 166 -3.56 17.08 -8.63
N THR A 167 -2.36 17.67 -8.57
CA THR A 167 -1.28 17.22 -7.68
C THR A 167 -1.62 17.44 -6.20
N GLU A 168 -2.29 18.55 -5.87
CA GLU A 168 -2.78 18.83 -4.52
C GLU A 168 -3.93 17.91 -4.11
N VAL A 169 -4.84 17.59 -5.05
CA VAL A 169 -5.90 16.59 -4.83
C VAL A 169 -5.28 15.24 -4.47
N TRP A 170 -4.28 14.78 -5.22
CA TRP A 170 -3.60 13.51 -4.93
C TRP A 170 -2.83 13.53 -3.61
N LYS A 171 -2.22 14.67 -3.23
CA LYS A 171 -1.59 14.85 -1.90
C LYS A 171 -2.61 14.72 -0.78
N TYR A 172 -3.79 15.34 -0.92
CA TYR A 172 -4.87 15.23 0.07
C TYR A 172 -5.38 13.79 0.19
N ILE A 173 -5.68 13.12 -0.92
CA ILE A 173 -6.14 11.72 -0.91
C ILE A 173 -5.09 10.79 -0.31
N SER A 174 -3.81 10.98 -0.65
CA SER A 174 -2.71 10.16 -0.12
C SER A 174 -2.57 10.27 1.40
N LYS A 175 -2.79 11.47 1.97
CA LYS A 175 -2.82 11.72 3.42
C LYS A 175 -3.95 10.97 4.14
N GLU A 176 -5.08 10.76 3.47
CA GLU A 176 -6.25 10.07 4.02
C GLU A 176 -6.20 8.55 3.85
N ARG A 177 -5.48 8.05 2.85
CA ARG A 177 -5.32 6.61 2.64
C ARG A 177 -4.60 6.00 3.84
N LYS A 178 -5.22 4.97 4.45
CA LYS A 178 -4.52 4.10 5.39
C LYS A 178 -3.37 3.45 4.61
N VAL A 179 -2.14 3.55 5.13
CA VAL A 179 -1.06 2.67 4.71
C VAL A 179 -1.57 1.25 4.96
N LYS A 180 -1.60 0.41 3.92
CA LYS A 180 -1.99 -1.00 4.09
C LYS A 180 -1.18 -1.56 5.25
N ASP A 181 -1.86 -2.15 6.23
CA ASP A 181 -1.17 -2.89 7.28
C ASP A 181 -0.29 -3.94 6.58
N LYS A 182 0.92 -4.15 7.10
CA LYS A 182 1.74 -5.27 6.64
C LYS A 182 0.87 -6.53 6.76
N VAL A 183 0.75 -7.27 5.67
CA VAL A 183 0.20 -8.64 5.71
C VAL A 183 0.97 -9.38 6.81
N SER A 184 0.27 -10.15 7.64
CA SER A 184 0.89 -10.81 8.79
C SER A 184 2.15 -11.55 8.35
N GLU A 185 3.23 -11.38 9.12
CA GLU A 185 4.50 -12.13 8.94
C GLU A 185 4.35 -13.60 9.41
N GLU A 186 3.11 -14.07 9.62
CA GLU A 186 2.76 -15.45 10.00
C GLU A 186 3.19 -16.46 8.94
N ILE A 187 3.21 -16.04 7.67
CA ILE A 187 3.76 -16.84 6.58
C ILE A 187 5.14 -16.30 6.26
N SER A 188 6.16 -17.11 6.51
CA SER A 188 7.54 -16.78 6.13
C SER A 188 7.64 -16.58 4.62
N MET A 189 8.62 -15.78 4.17
CA MET A 189 8.91 -15.64 2.74
C MET A 189 9.17 -17.00 2.07
N GLU A 190 9.71 -17.97 2.81
CA GLU A 190 9.90 -19.34 2.34
C GLU A 190 8.56 -20.08 2.17
N GLY A 191 7.62 -19.90 3.10
CA GLY A 191 6.26 -20.44 2.98
C GLY A 191 5.52 -19.86 1.77
N TRP A 192 5.70 -18.55 1.52
CA TRP A 192 5.19 -17.91 0.31
C TRP A 192 5.84 -18.46 -0.95
N ARG A 193 7.18 -18.62 -0.95
CA ARG A 193 7.95 -19.16 -2.07
C ARG A 193 7.48 -20.57 -2.41
N GLN A 194 7.34 -21.45 -1.43
CA GLN A 194 6.87 -22.82 -1.67
C GLN A 194 5.42 -22.87 -2.17
N HIS A 195 4.53 -22.07 -1.59
CA HIS A 195 3.14 -22.00 -2.05
C HIS A 195 3.07 -21.55 -3.52
N PHE A 196 3.77 -20.48 -3.88
CA PHE A 196 3.76 -19.99 -5.26
C PHE A 196 4.54 -20.88 -6.23
N MET A 197 5.62 -21.55 -5.81
CA MET A 197 6.28 -22.58 -6.63
C MET A 197 5.31 -23.72 -6.96
N GLY A 198 4.50 -24.17 -6.00
CA GLY A 198 3.50 -25.21 -6.23
C GLY A 198 2.31 -24.74 -7.08
N VAL A 199 1.79 -23.54 -6.84
CA VAL A 199 0.64 -22.99 -7.58
C VAL A 199 0.99 -22.64 -9.03
N LEU A 200 2.21 -22.18 -9.28
CA LEU A 200 2.66 -21.78 -10.61
C LEU A 200 3.48 -22.85 -11.34
N GLU A 201 3.55 -24.07 -10.79
CA GLU A 201 4.40 -25.17 -11.31
C GLU A 201 5.85 -24.72 -11.58
N GLY A 202 6.36 -23.79 -10.76
CA GLY A 202 7.65 -23.15 -10.95
C GLY A 202 8.79 -24.05 -10.49
N THR A 203 9.83 -24.16 -11.32
CA THR A 203 11.10 -24.82 -10.98
C THR A 203 12.09 -23.83 -10.37
N ASP A 204 12.98 -24.29 -9.49
CA ASP A 204 14.10 -23.48 -8.96
C ASP A 204 15.20 -23.20 -10.00
N GLU A 205 15.01 -23.75 -11.21
CA GLU A 205 15.90 -23.56 -12.34
C GLU A 205 15.74 -22.15 -12.94
N ARG A 206 16.83 -21.39 -12.86
CA ARG A 206 16.99 -20.09 -13.53
C ARG A 206 16.98 -20.30 -15.04
N ILE A 207 15.93 -19.85 -15.71
CA ILE A 207 15.97 -19.69 -17.18
C ILE A 207 16.89 -18.51 -17.48
N LEU A 208 18.14 -18.82 -17.83
CA LEU A 208 19.09 -17.84 -18.34
C LEU A 208 18.55 -17.32 -19.68
N GLY A 209 18.07 -16.08 -19.70
CA GLY A 209 17.76 -15.40 -20.95
C GLY A 209 19.00 -15.34 -21.84
N GLU A 210 18.86 -15.72 -23.11
CA GLU A 210 19.96 -15.65 -24.09
C GLU A 210 20.56 -14.25 -24.10
N LYS A 211 21.88 -14.21 -23.96
CA LYS A 211 22.71 -13.02 -24.08
C LYS A 211 22.53 -12.47 -25.49
N ARG A 212 21.73 -11.41 -25.65
CA ARG A 212 21.66 -10.68 -26.92
C ARG A 212 23.07 -10.24 -27.29
N ARG A 213 23.65 -10.83 -28.34
CA ARG A 213 24.87 -10.32 -28.98
C ARG A 213 24.49 -9.02 -29.70
N GLY A 214 24.62 -7.90 -29.00
CA GLY A 214 24.59 -6.57 -29.58
C GLY A 214 25.91 -6.32 -30.30
N GLY A 215 25.83 -5.76 -31.52
CA GLY A 215 26.94 -5.54 -32.45
C GLY A 215 28.05 -4.65 -31.90
N ASP A 216 29.22 -4.83 -32.49
CA ASP A 216 30.55 -4.44 -32.02
C ASP A 216 30.93 -2.97 -32.32
N ASP A 217 29.97 -2.06 -32.48
CA ASP A 217 30.25 -0.69 -32.95
C ASP A 217 29.42 0.40 -32.23
N GLU A 218 29.47 0.46 -30.89
CA GLU A 218 28.91 1.60 -30.14
C GLU A 218 30.03 2.36 -29.41
N GLU A 219 30.15 3.65 -29.71
CA GLU A 219 31.09 4.60 -29.08
C GLU A 219 31.10 4.47 -27.55
N ASP A 220 32.28 4.59 -26.94
CA ASP A 220 32.43 4.56 -25.49
C ASP A 220 31.52 5.60 -24.81
N LEU A 221 30.79 5.19 -23.76
CA LEU A 221 29.94 6.10 -23.00
C LEU A 221 30.73 7.31 -22.49
N THR A 222 30.27 8.49 -22.87
CA THR A 222 30.89 9.75 -22.44
C THR A 222 30.44 10.12 -21.02
N ASP A 223 31.29 10.84 -20.29
CA ASP A 223 30.93 11.34 -18.95
C ASP A 223 29.74 12.30 -18.99
N GLU A 224 29.57 13.02 -20.10
CA GLU A 224 28.47 13.94 -20.33
C GLU A 224 27.13 13.22 -20.46
N GLU A 225 27.09 12.07 -21.13
CA GLU A 225 25.89 11.25 -21.25
C GLU A 225 25.46 10.67 -19.91
N ILE A 226 26.41 10.11 -19.14
CA ILE A 226 26.14 9.60 -17.79
C ILE A 226 25.61 10.72 -16.90
N GLU A 227 26.25 11.89 -16.94
CA GLU A 227 25.86 13.06 -16.17
C GLU A 227 24.44 13.55 -16.52
N LYS A 228 24.09 13.54 -17.81
CA LYS A 228 22.76 13.89 -18.29
C LYS A 228 21.71 12.91 -17.77
N GLN A 229 22.01 11.61 -17.68
CA GLN A 229 21.09 10.62 -17.10
C GLN A 229 20.92 10.78 -15.60
N ILE A 230 22.01 11.01 -14.85
CA ILE A 230 21.95 11.26 -13.40
C ILE A 230 21.05 12.48 -13.11
N ARG A 231 21.18 13.56 -13.89
CA ARG A 231 20.33 14.76 -13.73
C ARG A 231 18.85 14.48 -13.98
N ARG A 232 18.53 13.58 -14.92
CA ARG A 232 17.17 13.19 -15.30
C ARG A 232 16.48 12.26 -14.31
N LEU A 233 17.19 11.66 -13.35
CA LEU A 233 16.58 10.80 -12.33
C LEU A 233 15.40 11.53 -11.66
N ARG A 234 14.30 10.82 -11.33
CA ARG A 234 13.17 11.46 -10.65
C ARG A 234 13.37 11.41 -9.15
N ARG A 235 13.19 12.54 -8.47
CA ARG A 235 13.20 12.63 -7.00
C ARG A 235 11.97 11.93 -6.40
N GLU A 236 12.04 11.63 -5.11
CA GLU A 236 10.98 11.03 -4.28
C GLU A 236 10.51 9.65 -4.77
N LYS A 237 11.33 8.98 -5.58
CA LYS A 237 11.09 7.60 -5.95
C LYS A 237 11.49 6.67 -4.81
N ALA A 238 10.80 5.54 -4.74
CA ALA A 238 11.16 4.48 -3.82
C ALA A 238 12.59 4.02 -4.10
N ALA A 239 13.33 3.68 -3.04
CA ALA A 239 14.63 3.07 -3.17
C ALA A 239 14.50 1.71 -3.89
N GLY A 240 15.53 1.34 -4.64
CA GLY A 240 15.63 0.00 -5.20
C GLY A 240 15.95 -1.03 -4.12
N PRO A 241 16.25 -2.28 -4.52
CA PRO A 241 16.76 -3.33 -3.62
C PRO A 241 18.02 -2.89 -2.85
N ASP A 242 18.78 -1.97 -3.43
CA ASP A 242 19.97 -1.36 -2.84
C ASP A 242 19.67 -0.49 -1.60
N GLY A 243 18.42 -0.11 -1.38
CA GLY A 243 18.01 0.79 -0.30
C GLY A 243 18.40 2.25 -0.53
N ILE A 244 18.99 2.60 -1.67
CA ILE A 244 19.49 3.95 -1.96
C ILE A 244 18.46 4.68 -2.84
N ARG A 245 18.03 5.87 -2.41
CA ARG A 245 17.14 6.70 -3.22
C ARG A 245 17.89 7.51 -4.27
N SER A 246 17.18 7.88 -5.34
CA SER A 246 17.70 8.64 -6.49
C SER A 246 18.47 9.91 -6.13
N GLU A 247 18.12 10.54 -5.00
CA GLU A 247 18.71 11.76 -4.49
C GLU A 247 20.17 11.55 -4.08
N ALA A 248 20.54 10.37 -3.58
CA ALA A 248 21.92 10.08 -3.21
C ALA A 248 22.86 10.19 -4.42
N TRP A 249 22.44 9.63 -5.57
CA TRP A 249 23.20 9.70 -6.81
C TRP A 249 23.17 11.08 -7.47
N LYS A 250 22.14 11.89 -7.19
CA LYS A 250 22.07 13.27 -7.67
C LYS A 250 22.96 14.25 -6.90
N PHE A 251 23.06 14.06 -5.59
CA PHE A 251 23.73 15.00 -4.69
C PHE A 251 25.14 14.55 -4.30
N CYS A 252 25.56 13.33 -4.66
CA CYS A 252 26.93 12.90 -4.41
C CYS A 252 27.94 13.77 -5.16
N ARG A 253 29.04 14.11 -4.49
CA ARG A 253 30.17 14.87 -5.02
C ARG A 253 31.50 14.15 -4.77
N GLY A 254 32.59 14.74 -5.27
CA GLY A 254 33.94 14.20 -5.12
C GLY A 254 34.13 12.85 -5.82
N GLN A 255 34.97 12.01 -5.23
CA GLN A 255 35.39 10.72 -5.81
C GLN A 255 34.22 9.73 -5.96
N VAL A 256 33.16 9.86 -5.18
CA VAL A 256 31.94 9.03 -5.29
C VAL A 256 31.34 9.12 -6.70
N ARG A 257 31.30 10.32 -7.28
CA ARG A 257 30.68 10.55 -8.59
C ARG A 257 31.54 10.04 -9.73
N GLU A 258 32.85 10.22 -9.64
CA GLU A 258 33.80 9.68 -10.62
C GLU A 258 33.84 8.16 -10.56
N LYS A 259 33.78 7.57 -9.36
CA LYS A 259 33.74 6.11 -9.22
C LYS A 259 32.45 5.50 -9.76
N LEU A 260 31.32 6.18 -9.60
CA LEU A 260 30.06 5.75 -10.19
C LEU A 260 30.17 5.69 -11.73
N LYS A 261 30.78 6.70 -12.35
CA LYS A 261 31.03 6.71 -13.81
C LYS A 261 31.97 5.57 -14.21
N GLU A 262 33.06 5.35 -13.48
CA GLU A 262 33.97 4.21 -13.72
C GLU A 262 33.22 2.88 -13.74
N VAL A 263 32.37 2.64 -12.74
CA VAL A 263 31.58 1.40 -12.65
C VAL A 263 30.62 1.27 -13.83
N ILE A 264 29.89 2.33 -14.19
CA ILE A 264 28.96 2.31 -15.33
C ILE A 264 29.70 2.02 -16.64
N LYS A 265 30.84 2.67 -16.89
CA LYS A 265 31.64 2.44 -18.09
C LYS A 265 32.23 1.04 -18.14
N GLY A 266 32.70 0.49 -17.01
CA GLY A 266 33.22 -0.88 -16.99
C GLY A 266 32.13 -1.93 -17.22
N VAL A 267 30.91 -1.70 -16.70
CA VAL A 267 29.74 -2.53 -17.05
C VAL A 267 29.44 -2.44 -18.56
N TRP A 268 29.50 -1.24 -19.13
CA TRP A 268 29.28 -1.03 -20.56
C TRP A 268 30.31 -1.77 -21.44
N ARG A 269 31.59 -1.75 -21.04
CA ARG A 269 32.68 -2.50 -21.68
C ARG A 269 32.62 -4.02 -21.45
N GLY A 270 31.65 -4.50 -20.67
CA GLY A 270 31.48 -5.93 -20.43
C GLY A 270 32.42 -6.54 -19.38
N GLU A 271 33.02 -5.71 -18.49
CA GLU A 271 33.88 -6.17 -17.38
C GLU A 271 33.12 -6.98 -16.31
N GLY A 272 31.79 -7.13 -16.46
CA GLY A 272 30.91 -7.88 -15.58
C GLY A 272 29.88 -7.00 -14.87
N TRP A 273 28.76 -7.60 -14.48
CA TRP A 273 27.69 -6.92 -13.74
C TRP A 273 27.89 -7.08 -12.23
N PRO A 274 27.66 -6.02 -11.42
CA PRO A 274 27.55 -6.15 -9.97
C PRO A 274 26.49 -7.18 -9.57
N ASP A 275 26.77 -8.02 -8.58
CA ASP A 275 25.82 -9.06 -8.16
C ASP A 275 24.52 -8.48 -7.61
N SER A 276 24.59 -7.36 -6.90
CA SER A 276 23.42 -6.60 -6.45
C SER A 276 22.55 -6.03 -7.58
N TRP A 277 23.04 -6.02 -8.84
CA TRP A 277 22.26 -5.62 -10.01
C TRP A 277 21.66 -6.83 -10.75
N LYS A 278 22.10 -8.05 -10.42
CA LYS A 278 21.59 -9.32 -10.96
C LYS A 278 20.37 -9.86 -10.18
N GLU A 279 19.98 -9.19 -9.09
CA GLU A 279 18.72 -9.45 -8.40
C GLU A 279 17.56 -8.91 -9.25
N GLU A 280 17.11 -9.73 -10.21
CA GLU A 280 15.88 -9.48 -10.94
C GLU A 280 14.68 -9.67 -10.00
N VAL A 281 13.72 -8.75 -10.04
CA VAL A 281 12.41 -8.96 -9.42
C VAL A 281 11.75 -10.12 -10.19
N ALA A 282 11.83 -11.32 -9.63
CA ALA A 282 11.22 -12.51 -10.21
C ALA A 282 9.74 -12.25 -10.54
N GLY A 283 9.35 -12.56 -11.77
CA GLY A 283 7.94 -12.73 -12.14
C GLY A 283 7.23 -11.51 -12.72
N LEU A 284 7.88 -10.66 -13.54
CA LEU A 284 7.10 -9.75 -14.40
C LEU A 284 6.43 -10.55 -15.53
N PRO A 285 5.08 -10.64 -15.59
CA PRO A 285 4.38 -11.37 -16.65
C PRO A 285 4.74 -10.83 -18.03
N GLU A 286 4.74 -11.70 -19.05
CA GLU A 286 5.20 -11.35 -20.41
C GLU A 286 4.49 -10.11 -20.98
N TYR A 287 3.19 -9.95 -20.72
CA TYR A 287 2.41 -8.79 -21.16
C TYR A 287 2.87 -7.45 -20.55
N LEU A 288 3.61 -7.44 -19.44
CA LEU A 288 4.20 -6.22 -18.86
C LEU A 288 5.64 -5.94 -19.33
N ARG A 289 6.26 -6.88 -20.05
CA ARG A 289 7.64 -6.74 -20.55
C ARG A 289 7.71 -5.89 -21.82
N ARG A 290 6.62 -5.78 -22.58
CA ARG A 290 6.56 -4.98 -23.82
C ARG A 290 6.13 -3.54 -23.53
N LYS A 291 6.71 -2.59 -24.27
CA LYS A 291 6.26 -1.19 -24.28
C LYS A 291 4.99 -1.12 -25.15
N GLY A 292 3.83 -1.15 -24.52
CA GLY A 292 2.52 -1.22 -25.16
C GLY A 292 1.45 -0.38 -24.44
N GLU A 293 0.36 -0.07 -25.17
CA GLU A 293 -0.64 0.93 -24.83
C GLU A 293 -1.25 0.79 -23.43
N SER A 294 -1.31 1.92 -22.71
CA SER A 294 -1.71 1.98 -21.30
C SER A 294 -3.10 1.41 -21.00
N GLY A 295 -3.98 1.27 -22.00
CA GLY A 295 -5.35 0.81 -21.84
C GLY A 295 -5.48 -0.72 -21.72
N SER A 296 -4.71 -1.48 -22.50
CA SER A 296 -4.81 -2.94 -22.50
C SER A 296 -4.16 -3.56 -21.26
N HIS A 297 -2.93 -3.13 -20.95
CA HIS A 297 -2.21 -3.57 -19.75
C HIS A 297 -3.01 -3.36 -18.47
N LYS A 298 -3.70 -2.21 -18.36
CA LYS A 298 -4.56 -1.90 -17.21
C LYS A 298 -5.72 -2.88 -17.09
N ARG A 299 -6.40 -3.22 -18.19
CA ARG A 299 -7.54 -4.15 -18.18
C ARG A 299 -7.10 -5.55 -17.79
N LYS A 300 -6.03 -6.06 -18.42
CA LYS A 300 -5.48 -7.39 -18.09
C LYS A 300 -4.98 -7.46 -16.65
N ALA A 301 -4.29 -6.44 -16.16
CA ALA A 301 -3.88 -6.37 -14.75
C ALA A 301 -5.06 -6.34 -13.78
N ARG A 302 -6.13 -5.58 -14.07
CA ARG A 302 -7.36 -5.60 -13.26
C ARG A 302 -8.02 -6.97 -13.24
N ALA A 303 -8.08 -7.66 -14.38
CA ALA A 303 -8.63 -9.00 -14.48
C ALA A 303 -7.83 -10.01 -13.64
N ARG A 304 -6.49 -10.02 -13.78
CA ARG A 304 -5.60 -10.89 -12.98
C ARG A 304 -5.67 -10.62 -11.48
N CYS A 305 -5.91 -9.37 -11.07
CA CYS A 305 -6.12 -9.01 -9.67
C CYS A 305 -7.54 -9.31 -9.15
N GLY A 306 -8.41 -9.91 -9.96
CA GLY A 306 -9.79 -10.21 -9.57
C GLY A 306 -10.70 -8.98 -9.46
N ASN A 307 -10.27 -7.81 -9.94
CA ASN A 307 -11.07 -6.58 -9.85
C ASN A 307 -12.30 -6.60 -10.77
N GLU A 308 -12.22 -7.40 -11.83
CA GLU A 308 -13.32 -7.59 -12.78
C GLU A 308 -14.41 -8.53 -12.24
N GLU A 309 -14.10 -9.30 -11.19
CA GLU A 309 -15.03 -10.18 -10.49
C GLU A 309 -15.71 -9.44 -9.33
N LEU A 310 -17.04 -9.51 -9.28
CA LEU A 310 -17.80 -8.98 -8.14
C LEU A 310 -17.73 -9.93 -6.94
N GLY A 311 -17.60 -11.24 -7.18
CA GLY A 311 -17.45 -12.27 -6.15
C GLY A 311 -16.27 -12.00 -5.22
N ASN A 312 -15.15 -11.52 -5.76
CA ASN A 312 -13.92 -11.27 -4.99
C ASN A 312 -13.97 -9.99 -4.14
N LYS A 313 -15.06 -9.22 -4.20
CA LYS A 313 -15.24 -8.00 -3.39
C LYS A 313 -15.87 -8.33 -2.05
N TYR A 314 -15.13 -9.04 -1.21
CA TYR A 314 -15.57 -9.49 0.13
C TYR A 314 -15.96 -8.35 1.10
N TRP A 315 -15.70 -7.10 0.73
CA TRP A 315 -16.14 -5.91 1.47
C TRP A 315 -17.54 -5.40 1.07
N LEU A 316 -18.20 -6.02 0.08
CA LEU A 316 -19.58 -5.76 -0.32
C LEU A 316 -20.53 -6.77 0.33
N ARG A 317 -21.82 -6.44 0.43
CA ARG A 317 -22.85 -7.41 0.89
C ARG A 317 -22.97 -8.56 -0.10
N GLU A 318 -23.46 -9.72 0.35
CA GLU A 318 -23.53 -10.91 -0.51
C GLU A 318 -24.32 -10.68 -1.80
N GLU A 319 -25.45 -9.98 -1.69
CA GLU A 319 -26.31 -9.58 -2.82
C GLU A 319 -25.60 -8.64 -3.81
N GLU A 320 -24.62 -7.86 -3.35
CA GLU A 320 -23.84 -6.92 -4.16
C GLU A 320 -22.61 -7.58 -4.82
N ARG A 321 -22.25 -8.80 -4.38
CA ARG A 321 -21.21 -9.65 -5.01
C ARG A 321 -21.76 -10.46 -6.19
N ASN A 322 -23.08 -10.47 -6.34
CA ASN A 322 -23.74 -11.16 -7.43
C ASN A 322 -23.50 -10.45 -8.77
N CYS A 323 -23.56 -11.22 -9.84
CA CYS A 323 -23.47 -10.76 -11.21
C CYS A 323 -24.44 -9.59 -11.45
N ASN A 324 -23.94 -8.48 -11.99
CA ASN A 324 -24.77 -7.29 -12.21
C ASN A 324 -25.87 -7.47 -13.27
N ILE A 325 -25.84 -8.57 -14.01
CA ILE A 325 -26.83 -8.89 -15.05
C ILE A 325 -27.94 -9.78 -14.47
N ARG A 326 -27.56 -10.89 -13.82
CA ARG A 326 -28.52 -11.91 -13.34
C ARG A 326 -28.90 -11.75 -11.86
N GLY A 327 -28.04 -11.15 -11.04
CA GLY A 327 -28.27 -10.86 -9.63
C GLY A 327 -28.40 -12.08 -8.68
N ARG A 328 -28.40 -13.32 -9.20
CA ARG A 328 -28.61 -14.56 -8.41
C ARG A 328 -27.35 -15.41 -8.18
N GLU A 329 -26.34 -15.27 -9.02
CA GLU A 329 -25.08 -16.02 -8.94
C GLU A 329 -23.92 -15.04 -8.70
N GLU A 330 -22.86 -15.50 -8.04
CA GLU A 330 -21.64 -14.72 -7.81
C GLU A 330 -21.02 -14.26 -9.13
N GLY A 331 -20.60 -13.00 -9.21
CA GLY A 331 -20.04 -12.42 -10.43
C GLY A 331 -18.59 -12.82 -10.68
N THR A 332 -18.29 -14.10 -10.84
CA THR A 332 -16.97 -14.63 -11.22
C THR A 332 -16.76 -14.62 -12.74
N LEU A 333 -15.52 -14.63 -13.22
CA LEU A 333 -15.17 -14.71 -14.64
C LEU A 333 -15.72 -16.00 -15.26
N GLU A 334 -15.66 -17.12 -14.54
CA GLU A 334 -16.28 -18.39 -14.96
C GLU A 334 -17.79 -18.24 -15.19
N HIS A 335 -18.51 -17.61 -14.26
CA HIS A 335 -19.93 -17.30 -14.47
C HIS A 335 -20.11 -16.42 -15.71
N LEU A 336 -19.31 -15.36 -15.86
CA LEU A 336 -19.42 -14.40 -16.96
C LEU A 336 -19.12 -15.00 -18.34
N MET A 337 -18.19 -15.94 -18.43
CA MET A 337 -17.81 -16.60 -19.67
C MET A 337 -18.80 -17.70 -20.06
N GLU A 338 -19.22 -18.53 -19.11
CA GLU A 338 -19.92 -19.78 -19.44
C GLU A 338 -21.43 -19.71 -19.16
N ARG A 339 -21.81 -19.14 -18.02
CA ARG A 339 -23.17 -19.26 -17.46
C ARG A 339 -24.02 -17.99 -17.52
N CYS A 340 -23.39 -16.85 -17.83
CA CYS A 340 -24.08 -15.57 -17.89
C CYS A 340 -24.97 -15.47 -19.13
N VAL A 341 -26.05 -14.71 -18.98
CA VAL A 341 -26.97 -14.36 -20.06
C VAL A 341 -26.29 -13.44 -21.08
N TRP A 342 -25.35 -12.60 -20.61
CA TRP A 342 -24.51 -11.85 -21.52
C TRP A 342 -23.48 -12.76 -22.15
N LYS A 343 -23.43 -12.71 -23.48
CA LYS A 343 -22.44 -13.41 -24.30
C LYS A 343 -21.64 -12.36 -25.05
N SER A 344 -20.33 -12.37 -24.83
CA SER A 344 -19.40 -11.60 -25.65
C SER A 344 -19.41 -12.10 -27.09
N THR A 345 -19.15 -11.21 -28.03
CA THR A 345 -18.93 -11.58 -29.43
C THR A 345 -17.57 -12.25 -29.64
N SER A 346 -16.64 -12.02 -28.70
CA SER A 346 -15.31 -12.59 -28.69
C SER A 346 -15.32 -13.98 -28.05
N ARG A 347 -14.93 -15.01 -28.82
CA ARG A 347 -14.67 -16.35 -28.28
C ARG A 347 -13.29 -16.35 -27.65
N VAL A 348 -13.24 -16.52 -26.33
CA VAL A 348 -12.00 -16.50 -25.53
C VAL A 348 -12.03 -17.60 -24.49
N VAL A 349 -10.85 -18.10 -24.12
CA VAL A 349 -10.67 -18.95 -22.94
C VAL A 349 -10.14 -18.12 -21.77
N LEU A 350 -10.17 -18.68 -20.56
CA LEU A 350 -9.75 -17.96 -19.36
C LEU A 350 -8.30 -17.44 -19.50
N ASP A 351 -7.41 -18.25 -20.11
CA ASP A 351 -6.01 -17.87 -20.35
C ASP A 351 -5.83 -16.64 -21.26
N ASP A 352 -6.74 -16.40 -22.21
CA ASP A 352 -6.72 -15.17 -23.01
C ASP A 352 -6.88 -13.91 -22.13
N ILE A 353 -7.70 -14.04 -21.08
CA ILE A 353 -8.04 -12.95 -20.17
C ILE A 353 -6.98 -12.79 -19.08
N ILE A 354 -6.59 -13.89 -18.41
CA ILE A 354 -5.72 -13.85 -17.22
C ILE A 354 -4.30 -14.41 -17.45
N GLY A 355 -4.01 -15.03 -18.59
CA GLY A 355 -2.72 -15.66 -18.91
C GLY A 355 -1.56 -14.68 -19.07
N GLU A 356 -0.37 -15.19 -19.40
CA GLU A 356 0.86 -14.36 -19.44
C GLU A 356 0.97 -13.49 -20.68
N LYS A 357 0.43 -13.95 -21.81
CA LYS A 357 0.52 -13.28 -23.11
C LYS A 357 -0.68 -12.37 -23.35
N GLU A 358 -0.45 -11.22 -23.99
CA GLU A 358 -1.55 -10.38 -24.44
C GLU A 358 -2.18 -10.98 -25.72
N THR A 359 -3.48 -11.28 -25.67
CA THR A 359 -4.23 -11.74 -26.86
C THR A 359 -5.29 -10.71 -27.23
N GLU A 360 -5.49 -10.51 -28.53
CA GLU A 360 -6.45 -9.52 -29.04
C GLU A 360 -7.89 -9.90 -28.64
N GLY A 361 -8.20 -11.21 -28.63
CA GLY A 361 -9.48 -11.74 -28.15
C GLY A 361 -9.73 -11.39 -26.68
N GLY A 362 -8.76 -11.66 -25.80
CA GLY A 362 -8.86 -11.35 -24.37
C GLY A 362 -9.06 -9.85 -24.11
N TYR A 363 -8.36 -8.99 -24.86
CA TYR A 363 -8.54 -7.55 -24.79
C TYR A 363 -9.95 -7.10 -25.21
N ARG A 364 -10.44 -7.56 -26.38
CA ARG A 364 -11.78 -7.20 -26.87
C ARG A 364 -12.86 -7.66 -25.90
N TRP A 365 -12.74 -8.87 -25.37
CA TRP A 365 -13.67 -9.40 -24.38
C TRP A 365 -13.72 -8.52 -23.12
N LEU A 366 -12.56 -8.17 -22.56
CA LEU A 366 -12.47 -7.29 -21.38
C LEU A 366 -13.07 -5.90 -21.63
N LYS A 367 -12.92 -5.38 -22.84
CA LYS A 367 -13.49 -4.09 -23.24
C LYS A 367 -15.02 -4.18 -23.34
N GLU A 368 -15.54 -5.20 -24.04
CA GLU A 368 -17.00 -5.44 -24.15
C GLU A 368 -17.64 -5.61 -22.76
N TRP A 369 -16.99 -6.35 -21.87
CA TRP A 369 -17.45 -6.55 -20.49
C TRP A 369 -17.49 -5.23 -19.69
N GLU A 370 -16.42 -4.43 -19.76
CA GLU A 370 -16.35 -3.13 -19.08
C GLU A 370 -17.46 -2.19 -19.56
N ASP A 371 -17.74 -2.16 -20.86
CA ASP A 371 -18.79 -1.34 -21.46
C ASP A 371 -20.18 -1.82 -21.05
N LYS A 372 -20.43 -3.15 -21.07
CA LYS A 372 -21.69 -3.73 -20.59
C LYS A 372 -21.94 -3.42 -19.11
N ARG A 373 -20.92 -3.50 -18.26
CA ARG A 373 -21.04 -3.14 -16.83
C ARG A 373 -21.40 -1.67 -16.61
N LYS A 374 -20.83 -0.77 -17.41
CA LYS A 374 -21.13 0.67 -17.33
C LYS A 374 -22.57 0.95 -17.76
N GLU A 375 -23.04 0.28 -18.81
CA GLU A 375 -24.44 0.33 -19.24
C GLU A 375 -25.39 -0.11 -18.11
N GLU A 376 -25.18 -1.30 -17.53
CA GLU A 376 -26.06 -1.81 -16.46
C GLU A 376 -26.03 -0.92 -15.21
N SER A 377 -24.86 -0.36 -14.87
CA SER A 377 -24.73 0.58 -13.74
C SER A 377 -25.48 1.89 -14.01
N ARG A 378 -25.50 2.38 -15.26
CA ARG A 378 -26.29 3.55 -15.66
C ARG A 378 -27.78 3.25 -15.58
N ASN A 379 -28.21 2.11 -16.12
CA ASN A 379 -29.62 1.68 -16.10
C ASN A 379 -30.14 1.56 -14.66
N ARG A 380 -29.37 0.98 -13.73
CA ARG A 380 -29.74 0.93 -12.31
C ARG A 380 -29.87 2.30 -11.66
N ARG A 381 -28.98 3.24 -11.96
CA ARG A 381 -29.05 4.61 -11.44
C ARG A 381 -30.29 5.34 -11.97
N VAL A 382 -30.61 5.16 -13.25
CA VAL A 382 -31.83 5.71 -13.86
C VAL A 382 -33.08 5.12 -13.19
N ALA A 383 -33.14 3.79 -13.04
CA ALA A 383 -34.25 3.12 -12.36
C ALA A 383 -34.42 3.61 -10.90
N GLN A 384 -33.33 3.77 -10.15
CA GLN A 384 -33.39 4.32 -8.78
C GLN A 384 -33.84 5.78 -8.74
N SER A 385 -33.47 6.59 -9.74
CA SER A 385 -33.92 7.99 -9.82
C SER A 385 -35.40 8.13 -10.18
N GLN A 386 -35.95 7.22 -10.99
CA GLN A 386 -37.36 7.20 -11.36
C GLN A 386 -38.26 6.74 -10.20
N VAL A 387 -37.79 5.82 -9.36
CA VAL A 387 -38.50 5.40 -8.14
C VAL A 387 -38.52 6.51 -7.07
N GLY A 388 -37.53 7.40 -7.06
CA GLY A 388 -37.44 8.53 -6.12
C GLY A 388 -38.23 9.79 -6.51
N GLN A 389 -38.77 9.86 -7.75
CA GLN A 389 -39.60 10.99 -8.21
C GLN A 389 -41.11 10.71 -8.17
N GLY A 390 -41.51 9.53 -7.68
CA GLY A 390 -42.91 9.11 -7.56
C GLY A 390 -43.43 9.04 -6.13
N VAL A 391 -42.93 9.90 -5.22
CA VAL A 391 -43.47 10.06 -3.85
C VAL A 391 -43.99 11.47 -3.67
#